data_AF-A0A9P6ICN5-F1
#
_entry.id   AF-A0A9P6ICN5-F1
#
_cell.length_a   1.000
_cell.length_b   1.000
_cell.length_c   1.000
_cell.angle_alpha   90.00
_cell.angle_beta   90.00
_cell.angle_gamma   90.00
#
_symmetry.space_group_name_H-M   'P 1'
#
loop_
_entity.id
_entity.type
_entity.pdbx_description
1 polymer ?
#
loop_
_entity_poly.entity_id
_entity_poly.type
_entity_poly.pdbx_seq_one_letter_code
_entity_poly.pdbx_strand_id
1 'polypeptide(L)'
;MGLSLTPDLLRHANLALGCPSMSSDFSGTNRNTNDGPARTHKHNHHSSKSKAQSFGNLHKLQLNLGQIIRAAEHMVNNPFCWTHKQCIFSLHHPQALDLAHNALFSAGIESDTLYIEYSPDRGEMVLKTSESPIHSDFGVRFDRLLRDAVKSNNNVPYIVNKPGTVITVSEEAPSGGAGAIGQLRPDGGWSIHNDDAHGRLVLEVAYSQPQKDVARKCEEYIYGSRGLMRAAIAVKIFYPRSTPDKYTDILNHLDECFIGL
;
A
#
# COMPACT_ATOMS: atom_id res chain seq x y z
N MET A 1 -14.16 -15.56 21.02
CA MET A 1 -13.77 -14.50 21.98
C MET A 1 -13.70 -13.20 21.19
N GLY A 2 -14.48 -12.18 21.56
CA GLY A 2 -14.52 -10.91 20.83
C GLY A 2 -13.33 -10.04 21.24
N LEU A 3 -12.44 -9.73 20.31
CA LEU A 3 -11.39 -8.73 20.50
C LEU A 3 -12.05 -7.35 20.54
N SER A 4 -12.24 -6.81 21.75
CA SER A 4 -12.55 -5.39 21.93
C SER A 4 -11.28 -4.61 21.64
N LEU A 5 -11.26 -3.79 20.58
CA LEU A 5 -10.18 -2.84 20.33
C LEU A 5 -10.00 -1.98 21.59
N THR A 6 -8.76 -1.86 22.08
CA THR A 6 -8.48 -1.14 23.33
C THR A 6 -8.83 0.35 23.18
N PRO A 7 -9.22 1.03 24.27
CA PRO A 7 -9.46 2.48 24.27
C PRO A 7 -8.30 3.32 23.70
N ASP A 8 -7.07 2.81 23.77
CA ASP A 8 -5.87 3.49 23.27
C ASP A 8 -5.83 3.60 21.74
N LEU A 9 -6.32 2.58 21.02
CA LEU A 9 -6.42 2.58 19.56
C LEU A 9 -7.42 3.63 19.06
N LEU A 10 -8.51 3.82 19.81
CA LEU A 10 -9.49 4.89 19.61
C LEU A 10 -8.95 6.27 19.96
N ARG A 11 -8.07 6.36 20.98
CA ARG A 11 -7.45 7.62 21.39
C ARG A 11 -6.48 8.12 20.33
N HIS A 12 -5.69 7.23 19.72
CA HIS A 12 -4.81 7.59 18.60
C HIS A 12 -5.58 7.97 17.32
N ALA A 13 -6.66 7.26 16.99
CA ALA A 13 -7.53 7.64 15.86
C ALA A 13 -8.22 9.00 16.09
N ASN A 14 -8.66 9.31 17.32
CA ASN A 14 -9.27 10.59 17.65
C ASN A 14 -8.26 11.76 17.69
N LEU A 15 -7.01 11.52 18.08
CA LEU A 15 -5.94 12.53 18.02
C LEU A 15 -5.57 12.87 16.57
N ALA A 16 -5.66 11.91 15.65
CA ALA A 16 -5.35 12.12 14.24
C ALA A 16 -6.47 12.81 13.45
N LEU A 17 -7.72 12.75 13.95
CA LEU A 17 -8.89 13.48 13.43
C LEU A 17 -9.04 14.90 14.00
N GLY A 18 -8.20 15.29 14.97
CA GLY A 18 -8.15 16.64 15.50
C GLY A 18 -7.35 17.55 14.56
N CYS A 19 -8.02 18.49 13.90
CA CYS A 19 -7.34 19.60 13.23
C CYS A 19 -6.29 20.22 14.16
N PRO A 20 -5.07 20.54 13.69
CA PRO A 20 -4.14 21.31 14.51
C PRO A 20 -4.75 22.68 14.75
N SER A 21 -5.06 22.97 16.02
CA SER A 21 -5.30 24.34 16.45
C SER A 21 -4.00 25.11 16.25
N MET A 22 -3.96 25.98 15.25
CA MET A 22 -2.93 27.01 15.17
C MET A 22 -3.05 27.90 16.41
N SER A 23 -2.18 27.69 17.40
CA SER A 23 -1.86 28.72 18.38
C SER A 23 -0.79 29.62 17.76
N SER A 24 -1.22 30.65 17.04
CA SER A 24 -0.35 31.77 16.70
C SER A 24 -0.35 32.74 17.87
N ASP A 25 0.73 32.73 18.66
CA ASP A 25 1.10 33.88 19.47
C ASP A 25 1.54 35.00 18.52
N PHE A 26 0.66 35.98 18.32
CA PHE A 26 1.01 37.25 17.70
C PHE A 26 0.42 38.37 18.56
N SER A 27 1.25 38.89 19.46
CA SER A 27 1.00 40.13 20.18
C SER A 27 1.35 41.30 19.25
N GLY A 28 0.35 42.15 18.97
CA GLY A 28 0.55 43.34 18.13
C GLY A 28 -0.73 44.14 17.94
N THR A 29 -0.97 45.07 18.85
CA THR A 29 -2.00 46.11 18.89
C THR A 29 -2.14 46.92 17.59
N ASN A 30 -3.34 47.27 17.11
CA ASN A 30 -4.04 48.53 17.43
C ASN A 30 -5.33 48.74 16.58
N ARG A 31 -6.20 49.59 17.13
CA ARG A 31 -7.56 50.06 16.77
C ARG A 31 -7.87 50.32 15.28
N ASN A 32 -9.11 50.00 14.87
CA ASN A 32 -10.04 51.04 14.40
C ASN A 32 -11.52 50.61 14.40
N THR A 33 -12.36 51.58 14.74
CA THR A 33 -13.82 51.60 14.81
C THR A 33 -14.50 51.41 13.46
N ASN A 34 -15.64 50.72 13.41
CA ASN A 34 -16.80 51.16 12.61
C ASN A 34 -18.08 50.38 12.96
N ASP A 35 -19.10 51.16 13.29
CA ASP A 35 -20.50 50.78 13.45
C ASP A 35 -21.12 50.29 12.12
N GLY A 36 -21.95 49.25 12.20
CA GLY A 36 -22.75 48.77 11.07
C GLY A 36 -23.70 47.62 11.45
N PRO A 37 -24.89 47.52 10.85
CA PRO A 37 -26.10 47.14 11.57
C PRO A 37 -26.36 45.64 11.69
N ALA A 38 -27.21 45.33 12.66
CA ALA A 38 -27.72 44.01 13.04
C ALA A 38 -28.11 43.12 11.85
N ARG A 39 -27.29 42.09 11.62
CA ARG A 39 -27.67 40.91 10.83
C ARG A 39 -28.36 39.90 11.75
N THR A 40 -29.65 39.70 11.52
CA THR A 40 -30.45 38.61 12.09
C THR A 40 -29.77 37.26 11.87
N HIS A 41 -29.34 36.63 12.96
CA HIS A 41 -28.86 35.25 12.99
C HIS A 41 -29.99 34.28 12.60
N LYS A 42 -30.02 33.84 11.34
CA LYS A 42 -30.68 32.58 10.98
C LYS A 42 -29.84 31.45 11.56
N HIS A 43 -30.30 30.86 12.66
CA HIS A 43 -29.78 29.61 13.20
C HIS A 43 -29.92 28.51 12.13
N ASN A 44 -28.82 28.17 11.48
CA ASN A 44 -28.74 27.02 10.60
C ASN A 44 -28.86 25.72 11.42
N HIS A 45 -29.99 25.04 11.28
CA HIS A 45 -30.17 23.64 11.66
C HIS A 45 -29.33 22.72 10.74
N HIS A 46 -28.00 22.73 10.90
CA HIS A 46 -27.07 21.84 10.19
C HIS A 46 -26.23 20.93 11.11
N SER A 47 -26.49 20.93 12.42
CA SER A 47 -25.63 20.27 13.41
C SER A 47 -25.89 18.76 13.63
N SER A 48 -27.06 18.23 13.23
CA SER A 48 -27.44 16.85 13.55
C SER A 48 -27.08 15.80 12.49
N LYS A 49 -26.93 16.19 11.21
CA LYS A 49 -26.53 15.23 10.14
C LYS A 49 -25.04 14.92 10.11
N SER A 50 -24.18 15.89 10.48
CA SER A 50 -22.72 15.70 10.47
C SER A 50 -22.23 14.72 11.55
N LYS A 51 -22.88 14.71 12.73
CA LYS A 51 -22.52 13.79 13.81
C LYS A 51 -22.85 12.34 13.47
N ALA A 52 -24.04 12.06 12.95
CA ALA A 52 -24.44 10.70 12.56
C ALA A 52 -23.55 10.12 11.45
N GLN A 53 -23.13 10.95 10.49
CA GLN A 53 -22.21 10.56 9.41
C GLN A 53 -20.78 10.30 9.94
N SER A 54 -20.32 11.08 10.92
CA SER A 54 -19.03 10.86 11.60
C SER A 54 -18.98 9.53 12.37
N PHE A 55 -20.04 9.20 13.13
CA PHE A 55 -20.12 7.93 13.86
C PHE A 55 -20.18 6.70 12.94
N GLY A 56 -20.89 6.79 11.81
CA GLY A 56 -20.93 5.71 10.82
C GLY A 56 -19.56 5.42 10.19
N ASN A 57 -18.78 6.48 9.92
CA ASN A 57 -17.44 6.35 9.37
C ASN A 57 -16.47 5.69 10.36
N LEU A 58 -16.55 6.07 11.65
CA LEU A 58 -15.70 5.48 12.68
C LEU A 58 -15.98 3.99 12.90
N HIS A 59 -17.26 3.58 12.93
CA HIS A 59 -17.61 2.17 13.08
C HIS A 59 -17.13 1.34 11.89
N LYS A 60 -17.28 1.85 10.65
CA LYS A 60 -16.77 1.17 9.45
C LYS A 60 -15.24 1.04 9.48
N LEU A 61 -14.55 2.10 9.92
CA LEU A 61 -13.10 2.08 10.10
C LEU A 61 -12.68 1.00 11.10
N GLN A 62 -13.31 0.94 12.28
CA GLN A 62 -13.03 -0.07 13.29
C GLN A 62 -13.27 -1.49 12.77
N LEU A 63 -14.36 -1.70 12.03
CA LEU A 63 -14.69 -3.00 11.45
C LEU A 63 -13.64 -3.44 10.42
N ASN A 64 -13.20 -2.53 9.55
CA ASN A 64 -12.15 -2.78 8.56
C ASN A 64 -10.81 -3.11 9.24
N LEU A 65 -10.39 -2.32 10.23
CA LEU A 65 -9.15 -2.58 10.98
C LEU A 65 -9.21 -3.92 11.72
N GLY A 66 -10.35 -4.26 12.31
CA GLY A 66 -10.53 -5.58 12.94
C GLY A 66 -10.46 -6.75 11.95
N GLN A 67 -10.89 -6.56 10.71
CA GLN A 67 -10.74 -7.57 9.65
C GLN A 67 -9.27 -7.71 9.21
N ILE A 68 -8.56 -6.60 9.06
CA ILE A 68 -7.13 -6.57 8.73
C ILE A 68 -6.32 -7.32 9.81
N ILE A 69 -6.55 -7.01 11.09
CA ILE A 69 -5.88 -7.69 12.22
C ILE A 69 -6.09 -9.21 12.16
N ARG A 70 -7.34 -9.69 12.02
CA ARG A 70 -7.63 -11.13 11.98
C ARG A 70 -6.98 -11.82 10.78
N ALA A 71 -6.95 -11.17 9.63
CA ALA A 71 -6.30 -11.71 8.45
C ALA A 71 -4.78 -11.78 8.64
N ALA A 72 -4.17 -10.72 9.16
CA ALA A 72 -2.75 -10.67 9.49
C ALA A 72 -2.35 -11.77 10.49
N GLU A 73 -3.10 -11.90 11.59
CA GLU A 73 -2.89 -12.94 12.61
C GLU A 73 -2.96 -14.34 11.99
N HIS A 74 -3.96 -14.57 11.13
CA HIS A 74 -4.07 -15.84 10.42
C HIS A 74 -2.89 -16.10 9.48
N MET A 75 -2.46 -15.11 8.70
CA MET A 75 -1.33 -15.22 7.77
C MET A 75 -0.01 -15.48 8.50
N VAL A 76 0.25 -14.80 9.62
CA VAL A 76 1.47 -15.00 10.43
C VAL A 76 1.49 -16.38 11.08
N ASN A 77 0.37 -16.84 11.61
CA ASN A 77 0.27 -18.16 12.25
C ASN A 77 0.22 -19.33 11.25
N ASN A 78 -0.09 -19.05 9.98
CA ASN A 78 -0.22 -20.05 8.92
C ASN A 78 0.50 -19.60 7.63
N PRO A 79 1.83 -19.45 7.67
CA PRO A 79 2.60 -18.90 6.54
C PRO A 79 2.53 -19.76 5.28
N PHE A 80 2.16 -21.04 5.42
CA PHE A 80 1.97 -21.98 4.31
C PHE A 80 0.50 -22.27 4.01
N CYS A 81 -0.45 -21.51 4.55
CA CYS A 81 -1.84 -21.56 4.11
C CYS A 81 -1.97 -20.82 2.78
N TRP A 82 -1.46 -21.43 1.72
CA TRP A 82 -1.42 -20.92 0.34
C TRP A 82 -2.80 -20.81 -0.32
N THR A 83 -3.91 -20.83 0.43
CA THR A 83 -5.26 -20.77 -0.14
C THR A 83 -5.61 -19.35 -0.60
N HIS A 84 -4.89 -18.88 -1.63
CA HIS A 84 -5.26 -18.10 -2.81
C HIS A 84 -6.16 -16.87 -2.69
N LYS A 85 -6.56 -16.46 -1.49
CA LYS A 85 -7.36 -15.26 -1.28
C LYS A 85 -6.40 -14.14 -0.92
N GLN A 86 -6.12 -13.30 -1.93
CA GLN A 86 -5.55 -11.99 -1.66
C GLN A 86 -6.38 -11.33 -0.56
N CYS A 87 -5.71 -10.97 0.53
CA CYS A 87 -6.33 -10.28 1.66
C CYS A 87 -6.42 -8.80 1.32
N ILE A 88 -7.44 -8.47 0.54
CA ILE A 88 -7.73 -7.12 0.04
C ILE A 88 -8.80 -6.48 0.91
N PHE A 89 -8.55 -5.25 1.36
CA PHE A 89 -9.46 -4.44 2.18
C PHE A 89 -9.64 -3.06 1.57
N SER A 90 -10.82 -2.48 1.72
CA SER A 90 -11.09 -1.11 1.27
C SER A 90 -11.11 -0.16 2.45
N LEU A 91 -10.10 0.72 2.54
CA LEU A 91 -9.93 1.71 3.58
C LEU A 91 -9.55 3.08 2.97
N HIS A 92 -10.56 3.91 2.70
CA HIS A 92 -10.35 5.29 2.24
C HIS A 92 -10.10 6.22 3.44
N HIS A 93 -8.84 6.39 3.80
CA HIS A 93 -8.43 7.33 4.84
C HIS A 93 -7.05 7.91 4.51
N PRO A 94 -6.81 9.23 4.72
CA PRO A 94 -5.49 9.83 4.46
C PRO A 94 -4.34 9.14 5.20
N GLN A 95 -4.64 8.60 6.38
CA GLN A 95 -3.70 7.86 7.23
C GLN A 95 -4.01 6.35 7.27
N ALA A 96 -4.62 5.79 6.23
CA ALA A 96 -5.03 4.38 6.22
C ALA A 96 -3.86 3.43 6.56
N LEU A 97 -2.70 3.67 5.95
CA LEU A 97 -1.50 2.86 6.16
C LEU A 97 -1.01 2.94 7.62
N ASP A 98 -0.88 4.15 8.18
CA ASP A 98 -0.47 4.34 9.57
C ASP A 98 -1.47 3.70 10.56
N LEU A 99 -2.77 3.86 10.31
CA LEU A 99 -3.81 3.25 11.13
C LEU A 99 -3.72 1.73 11.12
N ALA A 100 -3.47 1.12 9.96
CA ALA A 100 -3.30 -0.32 9.86
C ALA A 100 -2.03 -0.80 10.57
N HIS A 101 -0.88 -0.13 10.38
CA HIS A 101 0.35 -0.47 11.09
C HIS A 101 0.19 -0.36 12.61
N ASN A 102 -0.37 0.74 13.10
CA ASN A 102 -0.62 0.94 14.53
C ASN A 102 -1.61 -0.09 15.08
N ALA A 103 -2.61 -0.47 14.30
CA ALA A 103 -3.59 -1.49 14.68
C ALA A 103 -2.95 -2.89 14.81
N LEU A 104 -2.08 -3.27 13.88
CA LEU A 104 -1.32 -4.52 13.96
C LEU A 104 -0.36 -4.53 15.15
N PHE A 105 0.41 -3.45 15.32
CA PHE A 105 1.34 -3.30 16.44
C PHE A 105 0.61 -3.39 17.79
N SER A 106 -0.51 -2.68 17.94
CA SER A 106 -1.31 -2.70 19.18
C SER A 106 -1.94 -4.07 19.47
N ALA A 107 -2.15 -4.89 18.42
CA ALA A 107 -2.61 -6.27 18.55
C ALA A 107 -1.48 -7.26 18.84
N GLY A 108 -0.22 -6.80 18.95
CA GLY A 108 0.95 -7.66 19.14
C GLY A 108 1.34 -8.47 17.91
N ILE A 109 0.88 -8.06 16.72
CA ILE A 109 1.22 -8.70 15.45
C ILE A 109 2.48 -8.05 14.91
N GLU A 110 3.63 -8.59 15.29
CA GLU A 110 4.94 -8.24 14.75
C GLU A 110 5.43 -9.38 13.86
N SER A 111 5.80 -9.07 12.62
CA SER A 111 6.26 -10.06 11.67
C SER A 111 7.18 -9.42 10.64
N ASP A 112 8.38 -9.98 10.50
CA ASP A 112 9.33 -9.58 9.47
C ASP A 112 8.89 -10.02 8.06
N THR A 113 7.89 -10.90 8.00
CA THR A 113 7.40 -11.48 6.74
C THR A 113 6.09 -10.86 6.29
N LEU A 114 5.32 -10.21 7.16
CA LEU A 114 4.07 -9.53 6.80
C LEU A 114 4.34 -8.10 6.37
N TYR A 115 3.77 -7.69 5.24
CA TYR A 115 3.80 -6.32 4.76
C TYR A 115 2.45 -5.89 4.19
N ILE A 116 2.23 -4.58 4.22
CA ILE A 116 1.01 -3.93 3.75
C ILE A 116 1.36 -3.15 2.49
N GLU A 117 0.64 -3.42 1.40
CA GLU A 117 0.56 -2.50 0.27
C GLU A 117 -0.70 -1.65 0.41
N TYR A 118 -0.61 -0.37 0.05
CA TYR A 118 -1.76 0.54 0.04
C TYR A 118 -1.74 1.42 -1.22
N SER A 119 -2.83 1.36 -1.97
CA SER A 119 -3.12 2.19 -3.14
C SER A 119 -4.12 3.28 -2.75
N PRO A 120 -3.68 4.54 -2.53
CA PRO A 120 -4.51 5.60 -1.96
C PRO A 120 -5.68 5.98 -2.88
N ASP A 121 -5.43 6.10 -4.19
CA ASP A 121 -6.44 6.41 -5.21
C ASP A 121 -7.63 5.43 -5.21
N ARG A 122 -7.38 4.19 -4.79
CA ARG A 122 -8.37 3.11 -4.73
C ARG A 122 -8.85 2.83 -3.31
N GLY A 123 -8.23 3.46 -2.31
CA GLY A 123 -8.37 3.09 -0.91
C GLY A 123 -8.17 1.59 -0.69
N GLU A 124 -7.33 0.93 -1.50
CA GLU A 124 -7.16 -0.52 -1.48
C GLU A 124 -5.92 -0.88 -0.67
N MET A 125 -6.10 -1.74 0.32
CA MET A 125 -5.04 -2.26 1.16
C MET A 125 -4.89 -3.77 0.93
N VAL A 126 -3.67 -4.22 0.69
CA VAL A 126 -3.37 -5.62 0.45
C VAL A 126 -2.37 -6.10 1.50
N LEU A 127 -2.75 -7.13 2.25
CA LEU A 127 -1.80 -7.85 3.09
C LEU A 127 -1.04 -8.87 2.24
N LYS A 128 0.27 -8.83 2.34
CA LYS A 128 1.19 -9.76 1.68
C LYS A 128 2.13 -10.37 2.71
N THR A 129 2.55 -11.61 2.48
CA THR A 129 3.59 -12.28 3.27
C THR A 129 4.85 -12.47 2.44
N SER A 130 5.96 -12.85 3.09
CA SER A 130 7.21 -13.17 2.44
C SER A 130 7.00 -14.14 1.28
N GLU A 131 7.84 -13.97 0.27
CA GLU A 131 7.82 -14.76 -0.95
C GLU A 131 7.76 -16.26 -0.67
N SER A 132 7.02 -16.96 -1.53
CA SER A 132 7.12 -18.41 -1.59
C SER A 132 8.50 -18.84 -2.08
N PRO A 133 8.95 -20.07 -1.79
CA PRO A 133 10.15 -20.61 -2.42
C PRO A 133 10.11 -20.50 -3.96
N ILE A 134 8.92 -20.60 -4.58
CA ILE A 134 8.74 -20.40 -6.02
C ILE A 134 9.05 -18.95 -6.43
N HIS A 135 8.52 -17.96 -5.70
CA HIS A 135 8.77 -16.54 -5.98
C HIS A 135 10.26 -16.23 -5.86
N SER A 136 10.90 -16.69 -4.78
CA SER A 136 12.32 -16.42 -4.56
C SER A 136 13.20 -17.12 -5.60
N ASP A 137 12.94 -18.39 -5.93
CA ASP A 137 13.67 -19.10 -6.99
C ASP A 137 13.49 -18.43 -8.36
N PHE A 138 12.27 -17.98 -8.67
CA PHE A 138 12.00 -17.24 -9.90
C PHE A 138 12.76 -15.90 -9.93
N GLY A 139 12.71 -15.12 -8.85
CA GLY A 139 13.41 -13.85 -8.72
C GLY A 139 14.93 -14.00 -8.90
N VAL A 140 15.53 -15.04 -8.31
CA VAL A 140 16.96 -15.36 -8.48
C VAL A 140 17.31 -15.70 -9.93
N ARG A 141 16.47 -16.51 -10.61
CA ARG A 141 16.66 -16.85 -12.03
C ARG A 141 16.53 -15.61 -12.92
N PHE A 142 15.53 -14.78 -12.65
CA PHE A 142 15.30 -13.53 -13.39
C PHE A 142 16.47 -12.55 -13.22
N ASP A 143 16.97 -12.35 -11.99
CA ASP A 143 18.15 -11.53 -11.71
C ASP A 143 19.37 -11.99 -12.52
N ARG A 144 19.61 -13.31 -12.58
CA ARG A 144 20.70 -13.88 -13.38
C ARG A 144 20.54 -13.56 -14.86
N LEU A 145 19.35 -13.80 -15.43
CA LEU A 145 19.06 -13.51 -16.83
C LEU A 145 19.26 -12.02 -17.16
N LEU A 146 18.78 -11.14 -16.28
CA LEU A 146 18.94 -9.70 -16.46
C LEU A 146 20.41 -9.30 -16.42
N ARG A 147 21.21 -9.85 -15.50
CA ARG A 147 22.66 -9.58 -15.44
C ARG A 147 23.39 -10.06 -16.69
N ASP A 148 23.04 -11.20 -17.23
CA ASP A 148 23.67 -11.74 -18.44
C ASP A 148 23.27 -10.93 -19.69
N ALA A 149 22.00 -10.47 -19.76
CA ALA A 149 21.54 -9.55 -20.79
C ALA A 149 22.27 -8.19 -20.73
N VAL A 150 22.56 -7.69 -19.52
CA VAL A 150 23.31 -6.44 -19.33
C VAL A 150 24.78 -6.61 -19.71
N LYS A 151 25.45 -7.69 -19.29
CA LYS A 151 26.85 -7.98 -19.66
C LYS A 151 27.06 -8.10 -21.17
N SER A 152 26.06 -8.59 -21.90
CA SER A 152 26.12 -8.73 -23.36
C SER A 152 25.82 -7.43 -24.12
N ASN A 153 25.42 -6.36 -23.41
CA ASN A 153 25.08 -5.06 -23.99
C ASN A 153 26.05 -3.96 -23.51
N ASN A 154 26.92 -3.49 -24.40
CA ASN A 154 27.91 -2.44 -24.10
C ASN A 154 27.29 -1.07 -23.71
N ASN A 155 25.98 -0.87 -23.90
CA ASN A 155 25.30 0.38 -23.57
C ASN A 155 24.74 0.43 -22.14
N VAL A 156 24.74 -0.68 -21.41
CA VAL A 156 24.27 -0.72 -20.01
C VAL A 156 25.45 -1.09 -19.12
N PRO A 157 26.00 -0.14 -18.35
CA PRO A 157 27.30 -0.33 -17.71
C PRO A 157 27.27 -1.38 -16.61
N TYR A 158 26.18 -1.46 -15.85
CA TYR A 158 25.94 -2.47 -14.82
C TYR A 158 24.49 -2.40 -14.32
N ILE A 159 24.08 -3.41 -13.56
CA ILE A 159 22.84 -3.40 -12.78
C ILE A 159 23.06 -3.90 -11.35
N VAL A 160 22.27 -3.34 -10.45
CA VAL A 160 22.31 -3.58 -9.01
C VAL A 160 20.92 -4.04 -8.60
N ASN A 161 20.84 -5.21 -7.97
CA ASN A 161 19.59 -5.69 -7.37
C ASN A 161 19.31 -4.87 -6.10
N LYS A 162 18.06 -4.45 -5.95
CA LYS A 162 17.53 -3.66 -4.84
C LYS A 162 16.41 -4.48 -4.17
N PRO A 163 16.77 -5.51 -3.38
CA PRO A 163 15.77 -6.33 -2.69
C PRO A 163 14.95 -5.48 -1.74
N GLY A 164 13.66 -5.80 -1.62
CA GLY A 164 12.75 -5.03 -0.77
C GLY A 164 12.48 -3.61 -1.27
N THR A 165 12.58 -3.38 -2.59
CA THR A 165 12.19 -2.09 -3.20
C THR A 165 10.79 -1.71 -2.74
N VAL A 166 10.64 -0.52 -2.16
CA VAL A 166 9.35 0.08 -1.81
C VAL A 166 9.11 1.27 -2.73
N ILE A 167 7.93 1.31 -3.32
CA ILE A 167 7.46 2.40 -4.15
C ILE A 167 6.45 3.20 -3.35
N THR A 168 6.80 4.44 -3.01
CA THR A 168 5.84 5.38 -2.41
C THR A 168 4.93 5.89 -3.52
N VAL A 169 3.63 5.75 -3.32
CA VAL A 169 2.59 6.32 -4.19
C VAL A 169 1.82 7.38 -3.40
N SER A 170 1.39 8.45 -4.05
CA SER A 170 0.69 9.55 -3.37
C SER A 170 -0.47 10.04 -4.21
N GLU A 171 -1.62 10.16 -3.58
CA GLU A 171 -2.77 10.87 -4.14
C GLU A 171 -2.57 12.38 -3.91
N GLU A 172 -2.86 13.23 -4.88
CA GLU A 172 -2.89 14.68 -4.66
C GLU A 172 -4.21 15.08 -4.01
N ALA A 173 -4.16 15.79 -2.89
CA ALA A 173 -5.37 16.27 -2.25
C ALA A 173 -6.05 17.34 -3.13
N PRO A 174 -7.39 17.27 -3.35
CA PRO A 174 -8.11 18.26 -4.16
C PRO A 174 -7.99 19.72 -3.69
N SER A 175 -7.58 19.93 -2.45
CA SER A 175 -7.49 21.24 -1.78
C SER A 175 -6.07 21.65 -1.38
N GLY A 176 -5.03 21.00 -1.91
CA GLY A 176 -3.63 21.34 -1.60
C GLY A 176 -3.14 20.93 -0.20
N GLY A 177 -3.92 20.11 0.51
CA GLY A 177 -3.47 19.44 1.74
C GLY A 177 -2.54 18.26 1.45
N ALA A 178 -1.99 17.65 2.51
CA ALA A 178 -1.28 16.38 2.37
C ALA A 178 -2.29 15.30 1.94
N GLY A 179 -2.12 14.76 0.73
CA GLY A 179 -2.95 13.66 0.23
C GLY A 179 -2.56 12.33 0.87
N ALA A 180 -3.33 11.29 0.56
CA ALA A 180 -3.08 9.96 1.12
C ALA A 180 -1.76 9.40 0.55
N ILE A 181 -0.92 8.88 1.43
CA ILE A 181 0.35 8.24 1.07
C ILE A 181 0.15 6.72 1.11
N GLY A 182 0.52 6.07 0.03
CA GLY A 182 0.56 4.63 -0.11
C GLY A 182 1.96 4.10 -0.35
N GLN A 183 2.05 2.78 -0.27
CA GLN A 183 3.27 2.04 -0.49
C GLN A 183 2.96 0.79 -1.28
N LEU A 184 3.74 0.53 -2.31
CA LEU A 184 3.68 -0.72 -3.07
C LEU A 184 5.03 -1.43 -3.00
N ARG A 185 5.01 -2.76 -3.07
CA ARG A 185 6.20 -3.60 -2.93
C ARG A 185 6.27 -4.60 -4.09
N PRO A 186 6.96 -4.22 -5.19
CA PRO A 186 7.29 -5.18 -6.23
C PRO A 186 8.11 -6.33 -5.66
N ASP A 187 8.02 -7.49 -6.30
CA ASP A 187 8.77 -8.69 -5.91
C ASP A 187 10.27 -8.56 -6.22
N GLY A 188 10.63 -7.71 -7.21
CA GLY A 188 12.02 -7.42 -7.53
C GLY A 188 12.25 -5.97 -7.95
N GLY A 189 13.47 -5.48 -7.76
CA GLY A 189 13.88 -4.15 -8.17
C GLY A 189 15.34 -4.10 -8.58
N TRP A 190 15.66 -3.33 -9.63
CA TRP A 190 17.03 -3.13 -10.11
C TRP A 190 17.28 -1.68 -10.48
N SER A 191 18.48 -1.20 -10.21
CA SER A 191 18.96 0.11 -10.69
C SER A 191 20.31 -0.02 -11.41
N ILE A 192 20.64 0.99 -12.21
CA ILE A 192 21.96 1.20 -12.84
C ILE A 192 22.92 1.99 -11.94
N HIS A 193 22.45 2.51 -10.80
CA HIS A 193 23.28 3.26 -9.87
C HIS A 193 23.22 2.64 -8.48
N ASN A 194 24.39 2.41 -7.87
CA ASN A 194 24.46 1.93 -6.49
C ASN A 194 23.77 2.90 -5.51
N ASP A 195 23.86 4.20 -5.78
CA ASP A 195 23.33 5.26 -4.91
C ASP A 195 21.82 5.50 -5.10
N ASP A 196 21.18 4.87 -6.09
CA ASP A 196 19.73 4.96 -6.22
C ASP A 196 19.06 4.25 -5.02
N ALA A 197 18.22 5.01 -4.31
CA ALA A 197 17.44 4.50 -3.18
C ALA A 197 16.34 3.50 -3.62
N HIS A 198 15.98 3.50 -4.90
CA HIS A 198 14.90 2.66 -5.45
C HIS A 198 15.36 1.93 -6.71
N GLY A 199 14.75 0.77 -7.00
CA GLY A 199 14.85 0.17 -8.32
C GLY A 199 14.34 1.13 -9.40
N ARG A 200 14.98 1.19 -10.57
CA ARG A 200 14.47 1.90 -11.76
C ARG A 200 13.67 0.96 -12.65
N LEU A 201 13.99 -0.33 -12.59
CA LEU A 201 13.24 -1.44 -13.17
C LEU A 201 12.66 -2.25 -12.01
N VAL A 202 11.40 -2.66 -12.11
CA VAL A 202 10.74 -3.51 -11.11
C VAL A 202 10.12 -4.75 -11.74
N LEU A 203 10.03 -5.82 -10.96
CA LEU A 203 9.41 -7.09 -11.34
C LEU A 203 8.20 -7.36 -10.45
N GLU A 204 7.08 -7.74 -11.06
CA GLU A 204 5.97 -8.40 -10.38
C GLU A 204 5.85 -9.83 -10.91
N VAL A 205 5.86 -10.80 -10.02
CA VAL A 205 5.61 -12.21 -10.29
C VAL A 205 4.16 -12.50 -9.93
N ALA A 206 3.34 -12.68 -10.95
CA ALA A 206 1.92 -12.91 -10.77
C ALA A 206 1.60 -14.40 -10.66
N TYR A 207 1.27 -14.83 -9.45
CA TYR A 207 0.70 -16.14 -9.15
C TYR A 207 -0.82 -15.99 -8.94
N SER A 208 -1.64 -16.78 -9.64
CA SER A 208 -3.13 -16.75 -9.64
C SER A 208 -3.81 -15.42 -10.03
N GLN A 209 -3.08 -14.31 -10.11
CA GLN A 209 -3.68 -13.00 -10.32
C GLN A 209 -4.22 -12.84 -11.74
N PRO A 210 -5.39 -12.18 -11.90
CA PRO A 210 -5.87 -11.77 -13.22
C PRO A 210 -4.85 -10.84 -13.88
N GLN A 211 -4.58 -11.04 -15.18
CA GLN A 211 -3.59 -10.25 -15.92
C GLN A 211 -3.87 -8.75 -15.83
N LYS A 212 -5.15 -8.35 -15.89
CA LYS A 212 -5.59 -6.95 -15.75
C LYS A 212 -5.17 -6.31 -14.42
N ASP A 213 -5.14 -7.07 -13.33
CA ASP A 213 -4.82 -6.54 -12.01
C ASP A 213 -3.31 -6.35 -11.87
N VAL A 214 -2.53 -7.26 -12.47
CA VAL A 214 -1.07 -7.18 -12.54
C VAL A 214 -0.64 -6.02 -13.45
N ALA A 215 -1.24 -5.89 -14.63
CA ALA A 215 -0.96 -4.79 -15.56
C ALA A 215 -1.26 -3.43 -14.91
N ARG A 216 -2.41 -3.30 -14.26
CA ARG A 216 -2.77 -2.11 -13.47
C ARG A 216 -1.71 -1.81 -12.40
N LYS A 217 -1.21 -2.83 -11.71
CA LYS A 217 -0.18 -2.65 -10.68
C LYS A 217 1.13 -2.13 -11.28
N CYS A 218 1.55 -2.65 -12.43
CA CYS A 218 2.71 -2.16 -13.16
C CYS A 218 2.54 -0.70 -13.61
N GLU A 219 1.35 -0.32 -14.08
CA GLU A 219 1.04 1.08 -14.37
C GLU A 219 1.16 1.95 -13.11
N GLU A 220 0.64 1.48 -11.97
CA GLU A 220 0.73 2.20 -10.69
C GLU A 220 2.19 2.36 -10.22
N TYR A 221 3.07 1.40 -10.48
CA TYR A 221 4.51 1.54 -10.23
C TYR A 221 5.12 2.69 -11.04
N ILE A 222 4.79 2.77 -12.33
CA ILE A 222 5.37 3.77 -13.23
C ILE A 222 4.81 5.16 -12.92
N TYR A 223 3.48 5.29 -12.88
CA TYR A 223 2.82 6.58 -12.71
C TYR A 223 2.80 7.06 -11.25
N GLY A 224 2.50 6.16 -10.31
CA GLY A 224 2.42 6.49 -8.88
C GLY A 224 3.76 6.89 -8.28
N SER A 225 4.87 6.38 -8.84
CA SER A 225 6.23 6.78 -8.44
C SER A 225 6.67 8.13 -9.01
N ARG A 226 5.83 8.83 -9.77
CA ARG A 226 6.12 10.12 -10.42
C ARG A 226 7.39 10.09 -11.28
N GLY A 227 7.60 8.96 -11.98
CA GLY A 227 8.72 8.77 -12.90
C GLY A 227 10.04 8.35 -12.25
N LEU A 228 10.03 8.00 -10.95
CA LEU A 228 11.18 7.35 -10.32
C LEU A 228 11.41 5.95 -10.91
N MET A 229 10.33 5.19 -11.10
CA MET A 229 10.35 3.93 -11.87
C MET A 229 10.31 4.25 -13.37
N ARG A 230 11.16 3.56 -14.15
CA ARG A 230 11.24 3.73 -15.60
C ARG A 230 10.61 2.58 -16.36
N ALA A 231 10.61 1.39 -15.77
CA ALA A 231 10.02 0.21 -16.36
C ALA A 231 9.48 -0.72 -15.27
N ALA A 232 8.41 -1.42 -15.58
CA ALA A 232 7.88 -2.50 -14.77
C ALA A 232 7.72 -3.73 -15.68
N ILE A 233 8.13 -4.89 -15.20
CA ILE A 233 7.97 -6.16 -15.88
C ILE A 233 7.02 -6.99 -15.04
N ALA A 234 5.94 -7.46 -15.65
CA ALA A 234 5.09 -8.47 -15.06
C ALA A 234 5.38 -9.83 -15.69
N VAL A 235 5.62 -10.84 -14.86
CA VAL A 235 5.66 -12.23 -15.30
C VAL A 235 4.51 -12.98 -14.68
N LYS A 236 3.59 -13.45 -15.52
CA LYS A 236 2.51 -14.32 -15.07
C LYS A 236 2.91 -15.78 -15.18
N ILE A 237 2.97 -16.45 -14.04
CA ILE A 237 3.17 -17.90 -13.96
C ILE A 237 1.80 -18.55 -14.17
N PHE A 238 1.57 -19.13 -15.35
CA PHE A 238 0.31 -19.81 -15.67
C PHE A 238 0.26 -21.19 -15.00
N TYR A 239 -0.91 -21.53 -14.45
CA TYR A 239 -1.21 -22.89 -14.01
C TYR A 239 -2.71 -23.18 -14.12
N PRO A 240 -3.11 -24.44 -14.40
CA PRO A 240 -4.50 -24.83 -14.38
C PRO A 240 -5.06 -24.71 -12.95
N ARG A 241 -6.21 -24.04 -12.80
CA ARG A 241 -6.92 -23.86 -11.51
C ARG A 241 -7.19 -25.17 -10.76
N SER A 242 -7.16 -26.31 -11.45
CA SER A 242 -7.45 -27.64 -10.91
C SER A 242 -6.30 -28.29 -10.14
N THR A 243 -5.05 -27.81 -10.25
CA THR A 243 -3.87 -28.47 -9.65
C THR A 243 -2.77 -27.47 -9.26
N PRO A 244 -3.00 -26.59 -8.27
CA PRO A 244 -2.02 -25.57 -7.84
C PRO A 244 -0.78 -26.14 -7.12
N ASP A 245 -0.80 -27.40 -6.70
CA ASP A 245 0.17 -27.98 -5.76
C ASP A 245 1.43 -28.58 -6.41
N LYS A 246 1.48 -28.62 -7.75
CA LYS A 246 2.58 -29.29 -8.47
C LYS A 246 3.69 -28.30 -8.78
N TYR A 247 4.50 -28.03 -7.76
CA TYR A 247 5.74 -27.24 -7.82
C TYR A 247 6.60 -27.54 -9.07
N THR A 248 6.79 -28.83 -9.37
CA THR A 248 7.61 -29.27 -10.50
C THR A 248 6.99 -28.90 -11.84
N ASP A 249 5.67 -28.98 -11.98
CA ASP A 249 4.98 -28.62 -13.22
C ASP A 249 5.09 -27.11 -13.47
N ILE A 250 4.96 -26.29 -12.42
CA ILE A 250 5.16 -24.83 -12.52
C ILE A 250 6.57 -24.49 -13.00
N LEU A 251 7.60 -25.15 -12.46
CA LEU A 251 8.98 -24.95 -12.90
C LEU A 251 9.22 -25.42 -14.34
N ASN A 252 8.53 -26.47 -14.78
CA ASN A 252 8.64 -27.03 -16.12
C ASN A 252 7.94 -26.17 -17.19
N HIS A 253 6.99 -25.32 -16.81
CA HIS A 253 6.23 -24.44 -17.70
C HIS A 253 6.61 -22.95 -17.55
N LEU A 254 7.78 -22.62 -16.98
CA LEU A 254 8.28 -21.24 -16.90
C LEU A 254 8.54 -20.62 -18.29
N ASP A 255 8.60 -21.42 -19.35
CA ASP A 255 8.69 -21.01 -20.74
C ASP A 255 7.36 -20.49 -21.32
N GLU A 256 6.22 -20.80 -20.70
CA GLU A 256 4.89 -20.28 -21.06
C GLU A 256 4.57 -18.93 -20.37
N CYS A 257 5.59 -18.26 -19.83
CA CYS A 257 5.43 -16.97 -19.19
C CYS A 257 5.09 -15.88 -20.20
N PHE A 258 4.01 -15.13 -19.92
CA PHE A 258 3.70 -13.91 -20.65
C PHE A 258 4.43 -12.74 -19.99
N ILE A 259 5.21 -12.02 -20.81
CA ILE A 259 5.81 -10.74 -20.42
C ILE A 259 4.86 -9.63 -20.87
N GLY A 260 4.28 -8.91 -19.90
CA GLY A 260 3.69 -7.60 -20.15
C GLY A 260 4.76 -6.54 -19.92
N LEU A 261 5.01 -5.71 -20.94
CA LEU A 261 5.80 -4.48 -20.84
C LEU A 261 4.84 -3.29 -20.73
#